data_AF-A0A0Q8D6I4-F1
#
_entry.id   AF-A0A0Q8D6I4-F1
#
_cell.length_a   1.000
_cell.length_b   1.000
_cell.length_c   1.000
_cell.angle_alpha   90.00
_cell.angle_beta   90.00
_cell.angle_gamma   90.00
#
_symmetry.space_group_name_H-M   'P 1'
#
loop_
_entity.id
_entity.type
_entity.pdbx_description
1 polymer ?
#
loop_
_entity_poly.entity_id
_entity_poly.type
_entity_poly.pdbx_seq_one_letter_code
_entity_poly.pdbx_strand_id
1 'polypeptide(L)'
;MPMGRPDPRAEAPGRESDTTALVAVAAAEPASPLRADWADASSVAAGLAAALALLIAAAACALAVSMRRQPSLPELAERESDNGDTLLWLAREIERHVAQSEQAGRNAGEQRRWARLCRRIAGEHLECVNALMLEGLRREAPSPSRRKAAEP
;
A
#
# COMPACT_ATOMS: atom_id res chain seq x y z
N MET A 1 -55.42 -10.78 -78.13
CA MET A 1 -55.02 -10.42 -79.51
C MET A 1 -56.15 -9.57 -80.08
N PRO A 2 -55.94 -8.29 -80.45
CA PRO A 2 -54.82 -7.85 -81.29
C PRO A 2 -53.92 -6.78 -80.65
N MET A 3 -52.67 -6.82 -81.10
CA MET A 3 -51.64 -5.80 -80.91
C MET A 3 -51.85 -4.66 -81.91
N GLY A 4 -51.75 -3.42 -81.44
CA GLY A 4 -51.48 -2.24 -82.26
C GLY A 4 -50.25 -1.53 -81.68
N ARG A 5 -49.15 -1.53 -82.45
CA ARG A 5 -47.87 -0.89 -82.12
C ARG A 5 -47.93 0.64 -82.32
N PRO A 6 -46.96 1.39 -81.75
CA PRO A 6 -47.08 2.81 -81.43
C PRO A 6 -46.57 3.75 -82.53
N ASP A 7 -47.04 5.00 -82.49
CA ASP A 7 -46.54 6.13 -83.29
C ASP A 7 -45.46 6.92 -82.50
N PRO A 8 -44.39 7.43 -83.15
CA PRO A 8 -43.26 8.11 -82.51
C PRO A 8 -43.27 9.64 -82.72
N ARG A 9 -42.31 10.32 -82.06
CA ARG A 9 -41.94 11.78 -82.13
C ARG A 9 -42.63 12.62 -81.05
N ALA A 10 -42.00 13.57 -80.35
CA ALA A 10 -40.77 14.32 -80.58
C ALA A 10 -40.16 14.84 -79.25
N GLU A 11 -38.87 15.16 -79.30
CA GLU A 11 -38.02 15.83 -78.30
C GLU A 11 -38.59 17.18 -77.84
N ALA A 12 -38.70 17.44 -76.52
CA ALA A 12 -37.80 18.21 -75.63
C ALA A 12 -37.97 19.75 -75.69
N PRO A 13 -37.43 20.56 -74.74
CA PRO A 13 -37.31 20.44 -73.28
C PRO A 13 -37.96 21.65 -72.54
N GLY A 14 -38.39 21.49 -71.29
CA GLY A 14 -38.95 22.58 -70.47
C GLY A 14 -38.45 22.54 -69.03
N ARG A 15 -37.63 23.52 -68.66
CA ARG A 15 -37.11 23.83 -67.32
C ARG A 15 -38.17 24.64 -66.56
N GLU A 16 -38.53 24.26 -65.34
CA GLU A 16 -38.96 25.11 -64.20
C GLU A 16 -39.50 24.17 -63.11
N SER A 17 -38.80 24.02 -62.00
CA SER A 17 -38.95 24.79 -60.75
C SER A 17 -39.96 24.17 -59.80
N ASP A 18 -39.55 24.11 -58.53
CA ASP A 18 -40.39 23.96 -57.34
C ASP A 18 -41.07 22.61 -57.09
N THR A 19 -40.37 21.76 -56.35
CA THR A 19 -41.01 20.79 -55.44
C THR A 19 -40.16 20.57 -54.18
N THR A 20 -39.71 21.68 -53.61
CA THR A 20 -39.50 21.79 -52.16
C THR A 20 -40.87 21.84 -51.48
N ALA A 21 -41.51 20.68 -51.25
CA ALA A 21 -42.44 20.47 -50.15
C ALA A 21 -42.94 19.02 -50.12
N LEU A 22 -42.82 18.41 -48.93
CA LEU A 22 -43.68 17.35 -48.41
C LEU A 22 -43.59 15.98 -49.11
N VAL A 23 -42.57 15.18 -48.78
CA VAL A 23 -42.76 13.90 -48.04
C VAL A 23 -41.38 13.50 -47.48
N ALA A 24 -41.11 13.88 -46.23
CA ALA A 24 -40.13 13.22 -45.39
C ALA A 24 -40.56 13.37 -43.93
N VAL A 25 -41.77 12.89 -43.61
CA VAL A 25 -42.04 12.42 -42.26
C VAL A 25 -41.45 11.02 -42.20
N ALA A 26 -40.15 10.94 -41.91
CA ALA A 26 -39.50 9.70 -41.55
C ALA A 26 -38.35 10.02 -40.58
N ALA A 27 -38.62 9.74 -39.31
CA ALA A 27 -37.65 9.53 -38.25
C ALA A 27 -36.62 10.65 -38.03
N ALA A 28 -37.04 11.70 -37.32
CA ALA A 28 -36.17 12.16 -36.24
C ALA A 28 -36.10 11.01 -35.22
N GLU A 29 -35.21 10.04 -35.45
CA GLU A 29 -34.78 9.15 -34.39
C GLU A 29 -34.30 10.03 -33.23
N PRO A 30 -34.84 9.89 -32.01
CA PRO A 30 -34.16 10.46 -30.86
C PRO A 30 -32.80 9.78 -30.81
N ALA A 31 -31.74 10.55 -31.08
CA ALA A 31 -30.36 10.14 -30.89
C ALA A 31 -30.28 9.41 -29.54
N SER A 32 -29.93 8.14 -29.63
CA SER A 32 -30.17 7.13 -28.61
C SER A 32 -29.72 7.60 -27.23
N PRO A 33 -30.58 7.61 -26.19
CA PRO A 33 -30.19 7.98 -24.82
C PRO A 33 -29.07 7.08 -24.27
N LEU A 34 -28.90 5.89 -24.86
CA LEU A 34 -27.76 5.00 -24.63
C LEU A 34 -26.40 5.66 -24.87
N ARG A 35 -26.29 6.68 -25.74
CA ARG A 35 -25.00 7.34 -26.03
C ARG A 35 -24.51 8.32 -24.98
N ALA A 36 -25.43 8.97 -24.27
CA ALA A 36 -25.08 9.78 -23.12
C ALA A 36 -24.63 8.90 -21.94
N ASP A 37 -25.32 7.75 -21.75
CA ASP A 37 -25.12 6.85 -20.62
C ASP A 37 -23.72 6.19 -20.58
N TRP A 38 -23.13 5.84 -21.75
CA TRP A 38 -21.76 5.32 -21.78
C TRP A 38 -20.67 6.38 -21.64
N ALA A 39 -20.94 7.62 -22.05
CA ALA A 39 -20.02 8.74 -21.84
C ALA A 39 -19.91 9.04 -20.33
N ASP A 40 -21.04 9.01 -19.62
CA ASP A 40 -21.09 9.16 -18.17
C ASP A 40 -20.44 7.98 -17.44
N ALA A 41 -20.74 6.73 -17.85
CA ALA A 41 -20.11 5.55 -17.27
C ALA A 41 -18.58 5.50 -17.47
N SER A 42 -18.09 5.92 -18.64
CA SER A 42 -16.65 5.98 -18.94
C SER A 42 -15.94 7.08 -18.14
N SER A 43 -16.61 8.21 -17.89
CA SER A 43 -16.08 9.32 -17.08
C SER A 43 -16.02 8.94 -15.61
N VAL A 44 -17.04 8.24 -15.10
CA VAL A 44 -17.06 7.70 -13.73
C VAL A 44 -15.99 6.62 -13.56
N ALA A 45 -15.84 5.71 -14.53
CA ALA A 45 -14.81 4.68 -14.51
C ALA A 45 -13.39 5.28 -14.55
N ALA A 46 -13.16 6.32 -15.38
CA ALA A 46 -11.90 7.05 -15.43
C ALA A 46 -11.61 7.78 -14.11
N GLY A 47 -12.62 8.40 -13.50
CA GLY A 47 -12.51 9.05 -12.19
C GLY A 47 -12.14 8.06 -11.07
N LEU A 48 -12.77 6.88 -11.04
CA LEU A 48 -12.46 5.81 -10.10
C LEU A 48 -11.05 5.25 -10.31
N ALA A 49 -10.64 5.03 -11.57
CA ALA A 49 -9.30 4.57 -11.89
C ALA A 49 -8.22 5.58 -11.46
N ALA A 50 -8.46 6.88 -11.70
CA ALA A 50 -7.56 7.94 -11.26
C ALA A 50 -7.48 8.05 -9.73
N ALA A 51 -8.62 7.94 -9.04
CA ALA A 51 -8.67 7.92 -7.57
C ALA A 51 -7.92 6.72 -6.98
N LEU A 52 -8.08 5.54 -7.57
CA LEU A 52 -7.36 4.33 -7.16
C LEU A 52 -5.86 4.48 -7.38
N ALA A 53 -5.45 5.02 -8.54
CA ALA A 53 -4.04 5.28 -8.83
C ALA A 53 -3.41 6.26 -7.82
N LEU A 54 -4.13 7.32 -7.44
CA LEU A 54 -3.71 8.26 -6.40
C LEU A 54 -3.59 7.60 -5.02
N LEU A 55 -4.52 6.73 -4.65
CA LEU A 55 -4.45 5.97 -3.39
C LEU A 55 -3.25 5.02 -3.36
N ILE A 56 -2.99 4.32 -4.46
CA ILE A 56 -1.82 3.43 -4.58
C ILE A 56 -0.53 4.24 -4.49
N ALA A 57 -0.44 5.38 -5.19
CA ALA A 57 0.72 6.26 -5.13
C ALA A 57 0.93 6.84 -3.72
N ALA A 58 -0.15 7.26 -3.05
CA ALA A 58 -0.10 7.76 -1.68
C ALA A 58 0.35 6.66 -0.70
N ALA A 59 -0.17 5.43 -0.85
CA ALA A 59 0.23 4.29 -0.05
C ALA A 59 1.71 3.93 -0.29
N ALA A 60 2.16 3.91 -1.53
CA ALA A 60 3.56 3.66 -1.88
C ALA A 60 4.49 4.74 -1.32
N CYS A 61 4.11 6.02 -1.42
CA CYS A 61 4.84 7.13 -0.81
C CYS A 61 4.87 7.03 0.72
N ALA A 62 3.74 6.71 1.36
CA ALA A 62 3.67 6.51 2.80
C ALA A 62 4.57 5.34 3.25
N LEU A 63 4.58 4.24 2.48
CA LEU A 63 5.47 3.10 2.73
C LEU A 63 6.95 3.48 2.54
N ALA A 64 7.28 4.23 1.49
CA ALA A 64 8.65 4.68 1.26
C ALA A 64 9.13 5.64 2.36
N VAL A 65 8.27 6.54 2.83
CA VAL A 65 8.57 7.45 3.95
C VAL A 65 8.70 6.66 5.26
N SER A 66 7.84 5.67 5.50
CA SER A 66 7.91 4.86 6.72
C SER A 66 9.18 4.00 6.74
N MET A 67 9.57 3.41 5.60
CA MET A 67 10.84 2.68 5.48
C MET A 67 12.06 3.60 5.65
N ARG A 68 12.01 4.85 5.19
CA ARG A 68 13.07 5.85 5.43
C ARG A 68 13.15 6.35 6.86
N ARG A 69 12.05 6.26 7.61
CA ARG A 69 11.96 6.63 9.03
C ARG A 69 12.20 5.47 9.97
N GLN A 70 12.53 4.27 9.48
CA GLN A 70 12.87 3.17 10.36
C GLN A 70 14.15 3.56 11.12
N PRO A 71 14.11 3.61 12.47
CA PRO A 71 15.31 3.79 13.25
C PRO A 71 16.31 2.71 12.83
N SER A 72 17.57 3.11 12.79
CA SER A 72 18.61 2.17 12.38
C SER A 72 18.59 0.97 13.33
N LEU A 73 18.80 -0.24 12.80
CA LEU A 73 18.95 -1.46 13.59
C LEU A 73 19.84 -1.27 14.85
N PRO A 74 20.98 -0.55 14.78
CA PRO A 74 21.76 -0.23 15.97
C PRO A 74 21.05 0.68 16.98
N GLU A 75 20.30 1.71 16.57
CA GLU A 75 19.53 2.55 17.51
C GLU A 75 18.40 1.77 18.20
N LEU A 76 17.75 0.84 17.49
CA LEU A 76 16.78 -0.07 18.09
C LEU A 76 17.46 -1.00 19.09
N ALA A 77 18.59 -1.60 18.72
CA ALA A 77 19.35 -2.48 19.60
C ALA A 77 19.86 -1.76 20.87
N GLU A 78 20.30 -0.51 20.74
CA GLU A 78 20.73 0.32 21.87
C GLU A 78 19.57 0.62 22.83
N ARG A 79 18.42 1.05 22.30
CA ARG A 79 17.22 1.27 23.12
C ARG A 79 16.73 0.00 23.83
N GLU A 80 16.79 -1.13 23.14
CA GLU A 80 16.42 -2.42 23.73
C GLU A 80 17.45 -2.88 24.77
N SER A 81 18.75 -2.62 24.56
CA SER A 81 19.77 -2.81 25.59
C SER A 81 19.47 -1.98 26.85
N ASP A 82 19.13 -0.69 26.68
CA ASP A 82 18.77 0.20 27.79
C ASP A 82 17.52 -0.28 28.56
N ASN A 83 16.54 -0.84 27.84
CA ASN A 83 15.35 -1.48 28.45
C ASN A 83 15.75 -2.68 29.31
N GLY A 84 16.65 -3.53 28.81
CA GLY A 84 17.23 -4.65 29.55
C GLY A 84 17.94 -4.20 30.84
N ASP A 85 18.76 -3.17 30.74
CA ASP A 85 19.48 -2.59 31.89
C ASP A 85 18.52 -1.98 32.93
N THR A 86 17.44 -1.33 32.46
CA THR A 86 16.38 -0.79 33.32
C THR A 86 15.68 -1.90 34.11
N LEU A 87 15.40 -3.04 33.48
CA LEU A 87 14.82 -4.21 34.17
C LEU A 87 15.76 -4.81 35.22
N LEU A 88 17.07 -4.85 34.94
CA LEU A 88 18.08 -5.30 35.90
C LEU A 88 18.24 -4.31 37.07
N TRP A 89 18.16 -3.01 36.79
CA TRP A 89 18.12 -1.99 37.82
C TRP A 89 16.88 -2.15 38.72
N LEU A 90 15.70 -2.33 38.12
CA LEU A 90 14.45 -2.55 38.85
C LEU A 90 14.52 -3.80 39.74
N ALA A 91 15.07 -4.90 39.23
CA ALA A 91 15.25 -6.11 40.02
C ALA A 91 16.11 -5.88 41.27
N ARG A 92 17.20 -5.11 41.13
CA ARG A 92 18.08 -4.74 42.27
C ARG A 92 17.35 -3.85 43.28
N GLU A 93 16.52 -2.92 42.82
CA GLU A 93 15.72 -2.08 43.73
C GLU A 93 14.72 -2.90 44.53
N ILE A 94 14.05 -3.85 43.87
CA ILE A 94 13.12 -4.78 44.54
C ILE A 94 13.87 -5.62 45.58
N GLU A 95 15.07 -6.13 45.26
CA GLU A 95 15.88 -6.90 46.20
C GLU A 95 16.30 -6.08 47.43
N ARG A 96 16.66 -4.80 47.25
CA ARG A 96 16.91 -3.89 48.38
C ARG A 96 15.67 -3.75 49.27
N HIS A 97 14.51 -3.54 48.66
CA HIS A 97 13.26 -3.41 49.38
C HIS A 97 12.84 -4.70 50.11
N VAL A 98 13.08 -5.85 49.49
CA VAL A 98 12.89 -7.18 50.10
C VAL A 98 13.76 -7.31 51.34
N ALA A 99 15.05 -7.00 51.26
CA ALA A 99 15.97 -7.09 52.38
C ALA A 99 15.52 -6.19 53.56
N GLN A 100 15.10 -4.96 53.26
CA GLN A 100 14.54 -4.05 54.28
C GLN A 100 13.25 -4.59 54.89
N SER A 101 12.36 -5.16 54.09
CA SER A 101 11.08 -5.71 54.55
C SER A 101 11.28 -6.91 55.47
N GLU A 102 12.24 -7.78 55.14
CA GLU A 102 12.58 -8.95 55.94
C GLU A 102 13.26 -8.58 57.25
N GLN A 103 14.13 -7.57 57.25
CA GLN A 103 14.68 -6.99 58.48
C GLN A 103 13.57 -6.43 59.39
N ALA A 104 12.49 -5.92 58.80
CA ALA A 104 11.29 -5.48 59.52
C ALA A 104 10.33 -6.64 59.88
N GLY A 105 10.70 -7.90 59.65
CA GLY A 105 9.88 -9.07 59.95
C GLY A 105 8.68 -9.27 59.01
N ARG A 106 8.62 -8.55 57.88
CA ARG A 106 7.55 -8.68 56.89
C ARG A 106 7.90 -9.72 55.84
N ASN A 107 6.92 -10.49 55.40
CA ASN A 107 7.08 -11.43 54.28
C ASN A 107 7.22 -10.64 52.97
N ALA A 108 8.28 -10.92 52.22
CA ALA A 108 8.57 -10.30 50.92
C ALA A 108 8.71 -11.33 49.77
N GLY A 109 8.11 -12.51 49.91
CA GLY A 109 8.23 -13.62 48.97
C GLY A 109 7.74 -13.32 47.55
N GLU A 110 6.69 -12.52 47.43
CA GLU A 110 6.14 -12.11 46.13
C GLU A 110 7.08 -11.13 45.41
N GLN A 111 7.61 -10.15 46.13
CA GLN A 111 8.59 -9.19 45.63
C GLN A 111 9.87 -9.89 45.17
N ARG A 112 10.34 -10.91 45.90
CA ARG A 112 11.44 -11.78 45.44
C ARG A 112 11.12 -12.46 44.11
N ARG A 113 9.87 -12.91 43.91
CA ARG A 113 9.44 -13.52 42.65
C ARG A 113 9.45 -12.49 41.52
N TRP A 114 9.03 -11.26 41.77
CA TRP A 114 9.09 -10.17 40.78
C TRP A 114 10.53 -9.84 40.39
N ALA A 115 11.46 -9.72 41.35
CA ALA A 115 12.88 -9.48 41.05
C ALA A 115 13.48 -10.57 40.14
N ARG A 116 13.17 -11.85 40.42
CA ARG A 116 13.58 -12.97 39.56
C ARG A 116 12.99 -12.88 38.16
N LEU A 117 11.72 -12.49 38.04
CA LEU A 117 11.06 -12.32 36.75
C LEU A 117 11.71 -11.19 35.93
N CYS A 118 11.97 -10.04 36.56
CA CYS A 118 12.67 -8.93 35.91
C CYS A 118 14.04 -9.34 35.38
N ARG A 119 14.84 -10.06 36.17
CA ARG A 119 16.16 -10.58 35.73
C ARG A 119 16.03 -11.56 34.57
N ARG A 120 15.06 -12.46 34.62
CA ARG A 120 14.82 -13.43 33.55
C ARG A 120 14.45 -12.74 32.24
N ILE A 121 13.49 -11.83 32.28
CA ILE A 121 13.06 -11.07 31.10
C ILE A 121 14.22 -10.24 30.55
N ALA A 122 14.99 -9.58 31.40
CA ALA A 122 16.17 -8.82 30.97
C ALA A 122 17.21 -9.72 30.27
N GLY A 123 17.47 -10.92 30.82
CA GLY A 123 18.39 -11.89 30.20
C GLY A 123 17.90 -12.35 28.83
N GLU A 124 16.65 -12.81 28.73
CA GLU A 124 16.02 -13.23 27.46
C GLU A 124 16.05 -12.10 26.41
N HIS A 125 15.86 -10.86 26.86
CA HIS A 125 15.87 -9.68 26.01
C HIS A 125 17.27 -9.36 25.46
N LEU A 126 18.29 -9.32 26.34
CA LEU A 126 19.68 -9.07 25.93
C LEU A 126 20.21 -10.19 25.02
N GLU A 127 19.83 -11.44 25.28
CA GLU A 127 20.15 -12.58 24.39
C GLU A 127 19.55 -12.39 22.99
N CYS A 128 18.30 -11.95 22.90
CA CYS A 128 17.63 -11.68 21.64
C CYS A 128 18.31 -10.54 20.87
N VAL A 129 18.59 -9.41 21.54
CA VAL A 129 19.29 -8.26 20.92
C VAL A 129 20.67 -8.68 20.41
N ASN A 130 21.44 -9.43 21.21
CA ASN A 130 22.75 -9.95 20.80
C ASN A 130 22.64 -10.87 19.57
N ALA A 131 21.64 -11.75 19.53
CA ALA A 131 21.42 -12.63 18.39
C ALA A 131 21.11 -11.84 17.10
N LEU A 132 20.27 -10.81 17.19
CA LEU A 132 19.93 -9.93 16.08
C LEU A 132 21.14 -9.12 15.59
N MET A 133 21.93 -8.57 16.51
CA MET A 133 23.16 -7.83 16.18
C MET A 133 24.18 -8.71 15.47
N LEU A 134 24.41 -9.92 15.98
CA LEU A 134 25.33 -10.88 15.34
C LEU A 134 24.86 -11.31 13.96
N GLU A 135 23.56 -11.50 13.77
CA GLU A 135 22.98 -11.80 12.46
C GLU A 135 23.14 -10.63 11.47
N GLY A 136 22.98 -9.39 11.94
CA GLY A 136 23.27 -8.18 11.15
C GLY A 136 24.71 -8.15 10.66
N LEU A 137 25.67 -8.34 11.58
CA LEU A 137 27.10 -8.39 11.26
C LEU A 137 27.46 -9.50 10.26
N ARG A 138 26.84 -10.68 10.37
CA ARG A 138 27.04 -11.78 9.41
C ARG A 138 26.56 -11.43 8.00
N ARG A 139 25.47 -10.67 7.88
CA ARG A 139 24.92 -10.25 6.58
C ARG A 139 25.75 -9.15 5.93
N GLU A 140 26.34 -8.26 6.74
CA GLU A 140 27.21 -7.18 6.27
C GLU A 140 28.62 -7.65 5.93
N ALA A 141 29.07 -8.78 6.48
CA ALA A 141 30.37 -9.35 6.19
C ALA A 141 30.50 -9.66 4.68
N PRO A 142 31.50 -9.09 3.97
CA PRO A 142 31.68 -9.35 2.55
C PRO A 142 32.01 -10.82 2.34
N SER A 143 31.27 -11.45 1.43
CA SER A 143 31.46 -12.86 1.06
C SER A 143 32.92 -13.11 0.65
N PRO A 144 33.55 -14.20 1.12
CA PRO A 144 34.96 -14.48 0.87
C PRO A 144 35.29 -14.67 -0.63
N SER A 145 34.28 -14.91 -1.48
CA SER A 145 34.42 -14.98 -2.93
C SER A 145 34.75 -13.63 -3.58
N ARG A 146 34.45 -12.50 -2.93
CA ARG A 146 34.74 -11.16 -3.48
C ARG A 146 36.17 -10.68 -3.19
N ARG A 147 36.88 -11.30 -2.24
CA ARG A 147 38.28 -10.98 -1.90
C ARG A 147 39.29 -11.53 -2.90
N LYS A 148 39.02 -12.68 -3.54
CA LYS A 148 39.92 -13.29 -4.53
C LYS A 148 39.99 -12.56 -5.88
N ALA A 149 39.09 -11.62 -6.16
CA ALA A 149 39.08 -10.85 -7.40
C ALA A 149 39.88 -9.52 -7.31
N ALA A 150 40.50 -9.24 -6.16
CA ALA A 150 41.18 -7.97 -5.88
C ALA A 150 42.65 -8.14 -5.48
N GLU A 151 43.24 -9.32 -5.67
CA GLU A 151 44.70 -9.50 -5.64
C GLU A 151 45.23 -9.48 -7.08
N PRO A 152 46.08 -8.50 -7.46
CA PRO A 152 46.75 -8.46 -8.76
C PRO A 152 47.85 -9.51 -8.91
#